data_AF-Q8P5G2-F1
#
_entry.id   AF-Q8P5G2-F1
#
_cell.length_a   1.000
_cell.length_b   1.000
_cell.length_c   1.000
_cell.angle_alpha   90.00
_cell.angle_beta   90.00
_cell.angle_gamma   90.00
#
_symmetry.space_group_name_H-M   'P 1'
#
loop_
_entity.id
_entity.type
_entity.pdbx_description
1 polymer ?
#
loop_
_entity_poly.entity_id
_entity_poly.type
_entity_poly.pdbx_seq_one_letter_code
_entity_poly.pdbx_strand_id
1 'polypeptide(L)'
;MRWAPVTYTVGSSSVGSFPAVQWRGINTPTQIVFSLSSSEVRSYRLRIFVPLAQVSARPQIAVNARWNGPVPAAPNQPKTRGITRGTTRGNNTLCEVDIPATALQAGSNRIAISLASGSPDNGFLSPAIVYDSVQLVAP
;
A
#
# COMPACT_ATOMS: atom_id res chain seq x y z
N MET A 1 2.51 21.61 -1.66
CA MET A 1 2.45 20.13 -1.79
C MET A 1 1.00 19.68 -1.67
N ARG A 2 0.54 18.75 -2.51
CA ARG A 2 -0.85 18.25 -2.53
C ARG A 2 -0.83 16.72 -2.43
N TRP A 3 -1.69 16.16 -1.60
CA TRP A 3 -1.97 14.72 -1.61
C TRP A 3 -2.69 14.35 -2.90
N ALA A 4 -2.05 13.52 -3.72
CA ALA A 4 -2.57 13.01 -4.97
C ALA A 4 -2.00 11.59 -5.20
N PRO A 5 -2.62 10.76 -6.06
CA PRO A 5 -2.00 9.51 -6.48
C PRO A 5 -0.58 9.76 -6.99
N VAL A 6 0.36 8.90 -6.61
CA VAL A 6 1.76 9.00 -7.03
C VAL A 6 2.27 7.70 -7.62
N THR A 7 3.33 7.82 -8.41
CA THR A 7 4.16 6.69 -8.83
C THR A 7 5.53 6.83 -8.20
N TYR A 8 5.90 5.85 -7.39
CA TYR A 8 7.23 5.70 -6.82
C TYR A 8 8.03 4.71 -7.67
N THR A 9 9.11 5.16 -8.28
CA THR A 9 10.00 4.32 -9.08
C THR A 9 11.22 3.93 -8.25
N VAL A 10 11.35 2.64 -7.96
CA VAL A 10 12.48 2.09 -7.22
C VAL A 10 13.77 2.36 -7.98
N GLY A 11 14.75 2.95 -7.29
CA GLY A 11 16.05 3.32 -7.86
C GLY A 11 16.13 4.74 -8.42
N SER A 12 15.03 5.50 -8.50
CA SER A 12 15.06 6.89 -8.99
C SER A 12 14.22 7.88 -8.17
N SER A 13 13.07 7.47 -7.64
CA SER A 13 12.27 8.32 -6.74
C SER A 13 12.96 8.53 -5.40
N SER A 14 12.90 9.75 -4.87
CA SER A 14 13.32 10.02 -3.50
C SER A 14 12.25 9.54 -2.51
N VAL A 15 12.64 9.14 -1.30
CA VAL A 15 11.71 8.63 -0.30
C VAL A 15 10.57 9.63 0.01
N GLY A 16 10.86 10.93 -0.02
CA GLY A 16 9.87 11.98 0.19
C GLY A 16 8.78 12.08 -0.88
N SER A 17 8.93 11.40 -2.02
CA SER A 17 7.87 11.29 -3.04
C SER A 17 6.91 10.13 -2.79
N PHE A 18 7.21 9.22 -1.85
CA PHE A 18 6.27 8.21 -1.39
C PHE A 18 5.32 8.83 -0.34
N PRO A 19 4.00 8.58 -0.39
CA PRO A 19 3.09 9.22 0.54
C PRO A 19 3.23 8.59 1.92
N ALA A 20 3.46 9.40 2.95
CA ALA A 20 3.44 8.91 4.33
C ALA A 20 2.06 8.37 4.75
N VAL A 21 1.00 8.85 4.08
CA VAL A 21 -0.39 8.48 4.37
C VAL A 21 -1.15 8.34 3.06
N GLN A 22 -1.97 7.31 2.95
CA GLN A 22 -2.89 7.13 1.83
C GLN A 22 -4.32 7.12 2.34
N TRP A 23 -5.18 7.95 1.74
CA TRP A 23 -6.62 7.94 1.90
C TRP A 23 -7.26 7.40 0.63
N ARG A 24 -8.30 6.57 0.79
CA ARG A 24 -9.01 5.97 -0.35
C ARG A 24 -9.62 7.03 -1.27
N GLY A 25 -10.27 8.04 -0.69
CA GLY A 25 -10.91 9.13 -1.44
C GLY A 25 -10.01 10.29 -1.88
N ILE A 26 -8.67 10.22 -1.73
CA ILE A 26 -7.79 11.37 -2.03
C ILE A 26 -6.62 10.99 -2.95
N ASN A 27 -5.78 10.06 -2.51
CA ASN A 27 -4.49 9.76 -3.17
C ASN A 27 -4.30 8.26 -3.44
N THR A 28 -5.38 7.59 -3.81
CA THR A 28 -5.39 6.17 -4.15
C THR A 28 -5.55 5.99 -5.67
N PRO A 29 -4.80 5.07 -6.31
CA PRO A 29 -3.78 4.20 -5.74
C PRO A 29 -2.40 4.87 -5.60
N THR A 30 -1.57 4.34 -4.71
CA THR A 30 -0.11 4.54 -4.77
C THR A 30 0.48 3.47 -5.68
N GLN A 31 1.26 3.88 -6.68
CA GLN A 31 1.93 2.94 -7.61
C GLN A 31 3.40 2.80 -7.23
N ILE A 32 3.91 1.58 -7.26
CA ILE A 32 5.33 1.27 -7.14
C ILE A 32 5.76 0.61 -8.43
N VAL A 33 6.76 1.19 -9.09
CA VAL A 33 7.37 0.67 -10.32
C VAL A 33 8.78 0.22 -10.01
N PHE A 34 9.14 -0.99 -10.43
CA PHE A 34 10.45 -1.59 -10.20
C PHE A 34 10.80 -2.53 -11.35
N SER A 35 12.09 -2.79 -11.53
CA SER A 35 12.57 -3.70 -12.56
C SER A 35 13.07 -5.00 -11.95
N LEU A 36 12.83 -6.12 -12.62
CA LEU A 36 13.41 -7.42 -12.31
C LEU A 36 14.21 -7.93 -13.52
N SER A 37 15.39 -8.48 -13.31
CA SER A 37 16.04 -9.34 -14.30
C SER A 37 15.26 -10.65 -14.47
N SER A 38 15.50 -11.37 -15.56
CA SER A 38 14.87 -12.69 -15.79
C SER A 38 15.13 -13.67 -14.64
N SER A 39 16.31 -13.63 -14.02
CA SER A 39 16.68 -14.45 -12.86
C SER A 39 15.99 -14.04 -11.55
N GLU A 40 15.41 -12.85 -11.49
CA GLU A 40 14.69 -12.35 -10.30
C GLU A 40 13.18 -12.55 -10.43
N VAL A 41 12.67 -13.08 -11.54
CA VAL A 41 11.24 -13.42 -11.68
C VAL A 41 10.94 -14.69 -10.89
N ARG A 42 10.42 -14.51 -9.69
CA ARG A 42 10.01 -15.57 -8.74
C ARG A 42 8.86 -15.08 -7.87
N SER A 43 8.35 -15.93 -6.98
CA SER A 43 7.36 -15.51 -5.99
C SER A 43 8.01 -14.63 -4.93
N TYR A 44 7.27 -13.63 -4.46
CA TYR A 44 7.69 -12.70 -3.41
C TYR A 44 6.59 -12.52 -2.38
N ARG A 45 6.97 -12.10 -1.17
CA ARG A 45 6.04 -11.60 -0.16
C ARG A 45 6.13 -10.09 -0.09
N LEU A 46 5.03 -9.41 -0.37
CA LEU A 46 4.88 -7.99 -0.11
C LEU A 46 4.47 -7.79 1.34
N ARG A 47 5.22 -6.99 2.08
CA ARG A 47 4.99 -6.65 3.48
C ARG A 47 4.74 -5.15 3.58
N ILE A 48 3.60 -4.76 4.11
CA ILE A 48 3.22 -3.36 4.35
C ILE A 48 3.00 -3.19 5.84
N PHE A 49 3.88 -2.45 6.49
CA PHE A 49 3.76 -2.11 7.90
C PHE A 49 2.90 -0.85 8.04
N VAL A 50 1.81 -0.97 8.79
CA VAL A 50 0.78 0.05 8.97
C VAL A 50 0.65 0.36 10.46
N PRO A 51 1.31 1.43 10.96
CA PRO A 51 1.19 1.84 12.35
C PRO A 51 -0.25 2.14 12.76
N LEU A 52 -1.00 2.78 11.85
CA LEU A 52 -2.35 3.26 12.07
C LEU A 52 -3.19 3.08 10.81
N ALA A 53 -4.39 2.51 10.98
CA ALA A 53 -5.43 2.57 9.97
C ALA A 53 -6.67 3.28 10.50
N GLN A 54 -7.28 4.10 9.65
CA GLN A 54 -8.50 4.84 9.90
C GLN A 54 -9.66 4.17 9.18
N VAL A 55 -10.80 4.02 9.87
CA VAL A 55 -12.06 3.54 9.28
C VAL A 55 -11.87 2.20 8.54
N SER A 56 -11.23 1.25 9.26
CA SER A 56 -11.01 -0.13 8.81
C SER A 56 -10.32 -0.28 7.44
N ALA A 57 -9.53 0.73 7.04
CA ALA A 57 -8.76 0.67 5.81
C ALA A 57 -7.73 -0.46 5.87
N ARG A 58 -7.55 -1.14 4.74
CA ARG A 58 -6.48 -2.11 4.55
C ARG A 58 -5.97 -2.06 3.11
N PRO A 59 -4.68 -2.31 2.86
CA PRO A 59 -4.13 -2.40 1.52
C PRO A 59 -4.83 -3.48 0.69
N GLN A 60 -5.13 -3.17 -0.57
CA GLN A 60 -5.55 -4.14 -1.59
C GLN A 60 -4.60 -4.02 -2.78
N ILE A 61 -3.99 -5.14 -3.17
CA ILE A 61 -2.83 -5.14 -4.06
C ILE A 61 -3.22 -5.63 -5.44
N ALA A 62 -2.76 -4.93 -6.48
CA ALA A 62 -2.79 -5.42 -7.84
C ALA A 62 -1.39 -5.34 -8.46
N VAL A 63 -1.02 -6.34 -9.26
CA VAL A 63 0.29 -6.45 -9.91
C VAL A 63 0.10 -6.56 -11.41
N ASN A 64 0.79 -5.69 -12.16
CA ASN A 64 0.82 -5.67 -13.62
C ASN A 64 -0.57 -5.70 -14.29
N ALA A 65 -1.60 -5.20 -13.60
CA ALA A 65 -3.02 -5.23 -14.02
C ALA A 65 -3.59 -6.63 -14.37
N ARG A 66 -2.84 -7.71 -14.10
CA ARG A 66 -3.22 -9.09 -14.43
C ARG A 66 -3.44 -9.98 -13.22
N TRP A 67 -2.95 -9.55 -12.06
CA TRP A 67 -3.14 -10.26 -10.81
C TRP A 67 -3.67 -9.31 -9.74
N ASN A 68 -4.72 -9.75 -9.04
CA ASN A 68 -5.27 -9.06 -7.88
C ASN A 68 -5.05 -9.95 -6.67
N GLY A 69 -4.43 -9.39 -5.63
CA GLY A 69 -4.25 -10.05 -4.35
C GLY A 69 -5.57 -10.19 -3.59
N PRO A 70 -5.61 -11.08 -2.58
CA PRO A 70 -6.76 -11.21 -1.70
C PRO A 70 -7.02 -9.90 -0.95
N VAL A 71 -8.28 -9.65 -0.58
CA VAL A 71 -8.64 -8.53 0.30
C VAL A 71 -8.31 -8.94 1.74
N PRO A 72 -7.42 -8.22 2.45
CA PRO A 72 -7.12 -8.55 3.84
C PRO A 72 -8.32 -8.33 4.75
N ALA A 73 -8.33 -9.03 5.88
CA ALA A 73 -9.27 -8.77 6.96
C ALA A 73 -9.12 -7.32 7.47
N ALA A 74 -10.20 -6.75 8.00
CA ALA A 74 -10.15 -5.44 8.62
C ALA A 74 -9.18 -5.46 9.82
N PRO A 75 -8.26 -4.50 9.94
CA PRO A 75 -7.31 -4.46 11.04
C PRO A 75 -8.00 -4.06 12.34
N ASN A 76 -7.57 -4.63 13.47
CA ASN A 76 -7.98 -4.16 14.79
C ASN A 76 -7.25 -2.85 15.11
N GLN A 77 -7.96 -1.72 15.08
CA GLN A 77 -7.39 -0.38 15.29
C GLN A 77 -8.29 0.46 16.20
N PRO A 78 -7.75 1.50 16.85
CA PRO A 78 -8.55 2.41 17.68
C PRO A 78 -9.73 3.02 16.90
N LYS A 79 -10.92 3.02 17.50
CA LYS A 79 -12.16 3.57 16.90
C LYS A 79 -12.25 5.10 17.10
N THR A 80 -11.19 5.82 16.75
CA THR A 80 -11.10 7.28 16.88
C THR A 80 -10.36 7.89 15.70
N ARG A 81 -10.47 9.21 15.52
CA ARG A 81 -9.64 9.92 14.55
C ARG A 81 -8.18 9.84 14.96
N GLY A 82 -7.32 9.50 14.00
CA GLY A 82 -5.88 9.39 14.21
C GLY A 82 -5.11 10.47 13.46
N ILE A 83 -4.77 10.20 12.19
CA ILE A 83 -3.88 11.07 11.40
C ILE A 83 -4.39 12.52 11.26
N THR A 84 -5.71 12.71 11.24
CA THR A 84 -6.35 14.05 11.21
C THR A 84 -6.28 14.80 12.53
N ARG A 85 -5.65 14.21 13.55
CA ARG A 85 -5.38 14.80 14.87
C ARG A 85 -3.90 14.71 15.25
N GLY A 86 -3.01 14.51 14.27
CA GLY A 86 -1.56 14.53 14.47
C GLY A 86 -0.96 13.25 15.07
N THR A 87 -1.72 12.15 15.20
CA THR A 87 -1.15 10.86 15.62
C THR A 87 -0.98 9.91 14.44
N THR A 88 0.17 9.25 14.39
CA THR A 88 0.49 8.14 13.49
C THR A 88 0.46 6.79 14.21
N ARG A 89 0.19 6.77 15.52
CA ARG A 89 0.29 5.58 16.36
C ARG A 89 -1.08 4.92 16.54
N GLY A 90 -1.15 3.66 16.14
CA GLY A 90 -2.24 2.74 16.40
C GLY A 90 -1.70 1.39 16.83
N ASN A 91 -2.29 0.31 16.34
CA ASN A 91 -1.97 -1.05 16.76
C ASN A 91 -0.89 -1.76 15.92
N ASN A 92 -0.16 -1.05 15.06
CA ASN A 92 0.95 -1.59 14.26
C ASN A 92 0.60 -2.91 13.54
N THR A 93 -0.23 -2.81 12.50
CA THR A 93 -0.63 -3.97 11.70
C THR A 93 0.39 -4.24 10.60
N LEU A 94 0.83 -5.48 10.49
CA LEU A 94 1.57 -5.97 9.33
C LEU A 94 0.58 -6.60 8.34
N CYS A 95 0.53 -6.06 7.12
CA CYS A 95 -0.22 -6.64 6.02
C CYS A 95 0.75 -7.38 5.09
N GLU A 96 0.53 -8.68 4.92
CA GLU A 96 1.35 -9.52 4.05
C GLU A 96 0.52 -10.07 2.90
N VAL A 97 1.13 -10.07 1.70
CA VAL A 97 0.52 -10.57 0.48
C VAL A 97 1.56 -11.34 -0.31
N ASP A 98 1.31 -12.63 -0.52
CA ASP A 98 2.13 -13.45 -1.41
C ASP A 98 1.79 -13.13 -2.87
N ILE A 99 2.80 -12.69 -3.63
CA ILE A 99 2.72 -12.37 -5.05
C ILE A 99 3.35 -13.54 -5.81
N PRO A 100 2.59 -14.28 -6.64
CA PRO A 100 3.13 -15.39 -7.39
C PRO A 100 4.05 -14.92 -8.52
N ALA A 101 5.03 -15.73 -8.90
CA ALA A 101 5.91 -15.45 -10.03
C ALA A 101 5.14 -15.11 -11.33
N THR A 102 4.00 -15.76 -11.57
CA THR A 102 3.12 -15.53 -12.73
C THR A 102 2.53 -14.11 -12.77
N ALA A 103 2.49 -13.41 -11.64
CA ALA A 103 2.09 -12.00 -11.60
C ALA A 103 3.20 -11.07 -12.10
N LEU A 104 4.46 -11.52 -12.13
CA LEU A 104 5.66 -10.73 -12.40
C LEU A 104 6.30 -11.07 -13.75
N GLN A 105 7.16 -10.19 -14.24
CA GLN A 105 7.86 -10.35 -15.52
C GLN A 105 9.28 -9.79 -15.44
N ALA A 106 10.13 -10.19 -16.38
CA ALA A 106 11.40 -9.53 -16.59
C ALA A 106 11.18 -8.09 -17.10
N GLY A 107 12.07 -7.18 -16.74
CA GLY A 107 11.91 -5.76 -16.99
C GLY A 107 10.95 -5.11 -15.99
N SER A 108 10.16 -4.15 -16.46
CA SER A 108 9.32 -3.29 -15.62
C SER A 108 8.10 -4.03 -15.05
N ASN A 109 7.91 -3.88 -13.74
CA ASN A 109 6.77 -4.36 -12.98
C ASN A 109 6.11 -3.21 -12.23
N ARG A 110 4.81 -3.32 -12.00
CA ARG A 110 4.01 -2.33 -11.28
C ARG A 110 3.15 -2.99 -10.22
N ILE A 111 3.33 -2.57 -8.97
CA ILE A 111 2.42 -2.83 -7.85
C ILE A 111 1.53 -1.59 -7.68
N ALA A 112 0.22 -1.78 -7.67
CA ALA A 112 -0.75 -0.76 -7.27
C ALA A 112 -1.27 -1.10 -5.87
N ILE A 113 -1.13 -0.16 -4.94
CA ILE A 113 -1.67 -0.25 -3.60
C ILE A 113 -2.94 0.60 -3.55
N SER A 114 -4.09 -0.07 -3.53
CA SER A 114 -5.39 0.52 -3.24
C SER A 114 -5.78 0.32 -1.77
N LEU A 115 -6.87 0.93 -1.33
CA LEU A 115 -7.42 0.71 0.01
C LEU A 115 -8.84 0.17 -0.05
N ALA A 116 -9.09 -0.91 0.70
CA ALA A 116 -10.42 -1.46 0.88
C ALA A 116 -11.01 -0.99 2.22
N SER A 117 -12.30 -0.64 2.22
CA SER A 117 -13.13 -0.33 3.40
C SER A 117 -14.61 -0.46 3.07
N GLY A 118 -15.42 -0.86 4.05
CA GLY A 118 -16.89 -0.88 3.92
C GLY A 118 -17.54 0.48 4.20
N SER A 119 -16.79 1.44 4.73
CA SER A 119 -17.30 2.79 5.02
C SER A 119 -17.17 3.70 3.80
N PRO A 120 -17.92 4.81 3.71
CA PRO A 120 -17.83 5.77 2.60
C PRO A 120 -16.58 6.66 2.69
N ASP A 121 -16.28 7.35 1.59
CA ASP A 121 -15.24 8.38 1.54
C ASP A 121 -15.80 9.75 1.97
N ASN A 122 -15.02 10.49 2.76
CA ASN A 122 -15.35 11.83 3.23
C ASN A 122 -14.06 12.64 3.45
N GLY A 123 -13.41 13.06 2.36
CA GLY A 123 -12.15 13.82 2.43
C GLY A 123 -11.09 13.12 3.30
N PHE A 124 -10.47 13.85 4.24
CA PHE A 124 -9.46 13.27 5.14
C PHE A 124 -10.04 12.36 6.24
N LEU A 125 -11.37 12.25 6.34
CA LEU A 125 -12.06 11.27 7.19
C LEU A 125 -12.34 9.95 6.45
N SER A 126 -11.98 9.86 5.16
CA SER A 126 -12.03 8.61 4.39
C SER A 126 -11.16 7.52 5.04
N PRO A 127 -11.40 6.24 4.71
CA PRO A 127 -10.50 5.15 5.04
C PRO A 127 -9.07 5.48 4.63
N ALA A 128 -8.13 5.32 5.56
CA ALA A 128 -6.74 5.70 5.35
C ALA A 128 -5.78 4.78 6.09
N ILE A 129 -4.56 4.66 5.57
CA ILE A 129 -3.45 4.02 6.26
C ILE A 129 -2.27 4.98 6.35
N VAL A 130 -1.58 4.93 7.49
CA VAL A 130 -0.23 5.49 7.63
C VAL A 130 0.77 4.41 7.24
N TYR A 131 1.74 4.73 6.41
CA TYR A 131 2.83 3.81 6.08
C TYR A 131 3.98 3.96 7.07
N ASP A 132 4.52 2.83 7.51
CA ASP A 132 5.84 2.75 8.12
C ASP A 132 6.85 2.28 7.07
N SER A 133 6.62 1.09 6.50
CA SER A 133 7.46 0.55 5.44
C SER A 133 6.68 -0.30 4.45
N VAL A 134 7.22 -0.40 3.23
CA VAL A 134 6.78 -1.32 2.19
C VAL A 134 8.00 -2.11 1.71
N GLN A 135 7.92 -3.43 1.79
CA GLN A 135 9.04 -4.32 1.47
C GLN A 135 8.56 -5.43 0.54
N LEU A 136 9.31 -5.70 -0.52
CA LEU A 136 9.14 -6.88 -1.35
C LEU A 136 10.29 -7.84 -1.04
N VAL A 137 10.00 -8.95 -0.38
CA VAL A 137 11.03 -9.90 0.07
C VAL A 137 10.85 -11.25 -0.60
N ALA A 138 11.95 -11.88 -0.99
CA ALA A 138 11.91 -13.28 -1.40
C ALA A 138 11.62 -14.14 -0.14
N PRO A 139 10.82 -15.22 -0.27
CA PRO A 139 10.63 -16.18 0.81
C PRO A 139 11.94 -16.83 1.27
#